data_AF-A0A2D6LP33-F1
#
_entry.id   AF-A0A2D6LP33-F1
#
_cell.length_a   1.000
_cell.length_b   1.000
_cell.length_c   1.000
_cell.angle_alpha   90.00
_cell.angle_beta   90.00
_cell.angle_gamma   90.00
#
_symmetry.space_group_name_H-M   'P 1'
#
loop_
_entity.id
_entity.type
_entity.pdbx_description
1 polymer ?
#
loop_
_entity_poly.entity_id
_entity_poly.type
_entity_poly.pdbx_seq_one_letter_code
_entity_poly.pdbx_strand_id
1 'polypeptide(L)'
;MNQKGQAAVTDALYFLLIVTFLSVFLFGFANSYGNSVRELITDEYNSTFATNALKSILYASTPRDPDYDVFDDEAEIDYLLAILKEDYADDQEIDLIERKVLGKTILSIMSPVGDTFDYIFTIQTSGESKEFVYIFIHITNFTKERANLVLARDFYTYSAEDDPNTPEDETHVNYFCSIDSEYNNLKSLLTRLRANVGPTSEASAPIKLIRNQFGSNDLDNFDAQVDLILWDAVWLGTTEDRTTGLLYVDDPESIENIDWGCEKAELFD
;
A
#
# COMPACT_ATOMS: atom_id res chain seq x y z
N MET A 1 -30.88 -51.45 43.12
CA MET A 1 -30.08 -50.31 42.61
C MET A 1 -30.06 -49.22 43.68
N ASN A 2 -28.86 -48.77 44.07
CA ASN A 2 -28.64 -47.97 45.27
C ASN A 2 -28.89 -46.47 44.97
N GLN A 3 -30.03 -45.93 45.41
CA GLN A 3 -30.46 -44.55 45.14
C GLN A 3 -29.41 -43.49 45.52
N LYS A 4 -28.60 -43.75 46.54
CA LYS A 4 -27.52 -42.86 46.96
C LYS A 4 -26.38 -42.76 45.94
N GLY A 5 -26.10 -43.85 45.22
CA GLY A 5 -25.09 -43.86 44.16
C GLY A 5 -25.53 -43.10 42.91
N GLN A 6 -26.82 -43.18 42.56
CA GLN A 6 -27.37 -42.40 41.44
C GLN A 6 -27.39 -40.90 41.75
N ALA A 7 -27.72 -40.50 42.98
CA ALA A 7 -27.69 -39.10 43.39
C ALA A 7 -26.26 -38.50 43.28
N ALA A 8 -25.24 -39.23 43.74
CA ALA A 8 -23.85 -38.78 43.67
C ALA A 8 -23.32 -38.68 42.23
N VAL A 9 -23.72 -39.61 41.34
CA VAL A 9 -23.34 -39.57 39.91
C VAL A 9 -24.00 -38.38 39.20
N THR A 10 -25.27 -38.09 39.50
CA THR A 10 -25.96 -36.93 38.93
C THR A 10 -25.35 -35.61 39.39
N ASP A 11 -24.98 -35.49 40.67
CA ASP A 11 -24.32 -34.29 41.20
C ASP A 11 -22.93 -34.06 40.59
N ALA A 12 -22.14 -35.12 40.45
CA ALA A 12 -20.85 -35.07 39.75
C ALA A 12 -20.99 -34.69 38.26
N LEU A 13 -22.04 -35.16 37.58
CA LEU A 13 -22.33 -34.78 36.19
C LEU A 13 -22.70 -33.30 36.08
N TYR A 14 -23.52 -32.76 36.99
CA TYR A 14 -23.83 -31.33 37.01
C TYR A 14 -22.58 -30.48 37.28
N PHE A 15 -21.72 -30.89 38.22
CA PHE A 15 -20.47 -30.21 38.49
C PHE A 15 -19.55 -30.20 37.27
N LEU A 16 -19.37 -31.34 36.59
CA LEU A 16 -18.56 -31.42 35.36
C LEU A 16 -19.16 -30.59 34.23
N LEU A 17 -20.48 -30.54 34.08
CA LEU A 17 -21.14 -29.70 33.08
C LEU A 17 -20.88 -28.21 33.33
N ILE A 18 -20.96 -27.76 34.58
CA ILE A 18 -20.66 -26.37 34.94
C ILE A 18 -19.19 -26.04 34.66
N VAL A 19 -18.25 -26.90 35.05
CA VAL A 19 -16.81 -26.68 34.84
C VAL A 19 -16.46 -26.69 33.34
N THR A 20 -17.02 -27.61 32.57
CA THR A 20 -16.81 -27.67 31.11
C THR A 20 -17.37 -26.43 30.41
N PHE A 21 -18.58 -25.99 30.77
CA PHE A 21 -19.16 -24.75 30.23
C PHE A 21 -18.30 -23.53 30.57
N LEU A 22 -17.85 -23.41 31.83
CA LEU A 22 -16.96 -22.33 32.25
C LEU A 22 -15.64 -22.35 31.47
N SER A 23 -15.07 -23.53 31.23
CA SER A 23 -13.81 -23.70 30.50
C SER A 23 -13.96 -23.33 29.01
N VAL A 24 -15.03 -23.78 28.36
CA VAL A 24 -15.35 -23.43 26.97
C VAL A 24 -15.58 -21.92 26.84
N PHE A 25 -16.31 -21.32 27.79
CA PHE A 25 -16.55 -19.89 27.81
C PHE A 25 -15.25 -19.09 28.00
N LEU A 26 -14.41 -19.48 28.96
CA LEU A 26 -13.11 -18.83 29.19
C LEU A 26 -12.18 -18.96 27.98
N PHE A 27 -12.17 -20.13 27.33
CA PHE A 27 -11.39 -20.33 26.12
C PHE A 27 -11.88 -19.47 24.96
N GLY A 28 -13.21 -19.40 24.76
CA GLY A 28 -13.80 -18.52 23.75
C GLY A 28 -13.49 -17.05 24.01
N PHE A 29 -13.62 -16.61 25.26
CA PHE A 29 -13.27 -15.24 25.66
C PHE A 29 -11.78 -14.95 25.42
N ALA A 30 -10.87 -15.83 25.85
CA ALA A 30 -9.44 -15.65 25.69
C ALA A 30 -9.03 -15.57 24.20
N ASN A 31 -9.60 -16.42 23.34
CA ASN A 31 -9.33 -16.38 21.91
C ASN A 31 -9.89 -15.12 21.25
N SER A 32 -11.12 -14.74 21.57
CA SER A 32 -11.72 -13.51 21.03
C SER A 32 -10.92 -12.28 21.45
N TYR A 33 -10.55 -12.20 22.73
CA TYR A 33 -9.73 -11.12 23.26
C TYR A 33 -8.35 -11.07 22.58
N GLY A 34 -7.68 -12.22 22.46
CA GLY A 34 -6.38 -12.31 21.80
C GLY A 34 -6.43 -11.85 20.34
N ASN A 35 -7.47 -12.25 19.60
CA ASN A 35 -7.66 -11.82 18.21
C ASN A 35 -7.91 -10.31 18.11
N SER A 36 -8.80 -9.76 18.94
CA SER A 36 -9.08 -8.32 18.92
C SER A 36 -7.88 -7.47 19.34
N VAL A 37 -7.09 -7.93 20.32
CA VAL A 37 -5.85 -7.22 20.73
C VAL A 37 -4.81 -7.29 19.62
N ARG A 38 -4.66 -8.45 18.96
CA ARG A 38 -3.75 -8.58 17.81
C ARG A 38 -4.14 -7.63 16.68
N GLU A 39 -5.41 -7.59 16.31
CA GLU A 39 -5.94 -6.68 15.29
C GLU A 39 -5.65 -5.22 15.65
N LEU A 40 -5.99 -4.81 16.88
CA LEU A 40 -5.73 -3.45 17.36
C LEU A 40 -4.23 -3.08 17.33
N ILE A 41 -3.34 -3.99 17.72
CA ILE A 41 -1.90 -3.74 17.69
C ILE A 41 -1.39 -3.62 16.25
N THR A 42 -1.84 -4.48 15.35
CA THR A 42 -1.47 -4.44 13.94
C THR A 42 -1.93 -3.14 13.29
N ASP A 43 -3.19 -2.74 13.52
CA ASP A 43 -3.75 -1.50 12.97
C ASP A 43 -2.99 -0.26 13.47
N GLU A 44 -2.69 -0.21 14.77
CA GLU A 44 -1.94 0.90 15.37
C GLU A 44 -0.49 0.96 14.83
N TYR A 45 0.16 -0.20 14.70
CA TYR A 45 1.51 -0.30 14.14
C TYR A 45 1.53 0.20 12.69
N ASN A 46 0.64 -0.30 11.84
CA ASN A 46 0.58 0.06 10.43
C ASN A 46 0.25 1.55 10.23
N SER A 47 -0.71 2.09 10.99
CA SER A 47 -1.07 3.51 10.97
C SER A 47 0.08 4.41 11.43
N THR A 48 0.76 4.02 12.52
CA THR A 48 1.93 4.76 13.03
C THR A 48 3.08 4.73 12.03
N PHE A 49 3.34 3.57 11.43
CA PHE A 49 4.36 3.42 10.40
C PHE A 49 4.03 4.30 9.19
N ALA A 50 2.82 4.20 8.63
CA ALA A 50 2.36 5.02 7.51
C ALA A 50 2.55 6.52 7.78
N THR A 51 2.18 6.97 8.99
CA THR A 51 2.30 8.36 9.40
C THR A 51 3.76 8.82 9.49
N ASN A 52 4.64 7.99 10.06
CA ASN A 52 6.05 8.32 10.19
C ASN A 52 6.80 8.24 8.86
N ALA A 53 6.45 7.27 8.01
CA ALA A 53 6.96 7.16 6.65
C ALA A 53 6.56 8.37 5.81
N LEU A 54 5.28 8.76 5.83
CA LEU A 54 4.78 9.94 5.12
C LEU A 54 5.50 11.21 5.57
N LYS A 55 5.68 11.41 6.88
CA LYS A 55 6.47 12.55 7.39
C LYS A 55 7.91 12.49 6.89
N SER A 56 8.54 11.31 6.93
CA SER A 56 9.92 11.15 6.48
C SER A 56 10.06 11.44 4.99
N ILE A 57 9.09 11.02 4.16
CA ILE A 57 9.06 11.32 2.71
C ILE A 57 8.94 12.83 2.48
N LEU A 58 8.00 13.49 3.17
CA LEU A 58 7.75 14.92 2.98
C LEU A 58 8.88 15.84 3.50
N TYR A 59 9.63 15.37 4.50
CA TYR A 59 10.76 16.10 5.10
C TYR A 59 12.12 15.50 4.73
N ALA A 60 12.18 14.62 3.73
CA ALA A 60 13.43 14.06 3.25
C ALA A 60 14.32 15.18 2.70
N SER A 61 15.60 15.10 3.03
CA SER A 61 16.64 15.93 2.43
C SER A 61 17.14 15.25 1.16
N THR A 62 17.23 16.00 0.08
CA THR A 62 17.70 15.53 -1.22
C THR A 62 18.69 16.56 -1.78
N PRO A 63 19.74 16.13 -2.50
CA PRO A 63 20.59 17.07 -3.22
C PRO A 63 19.75 17.75 -4.31
N ARG A 64 20.04 19.04 -4.55
CA ARG A 64 19.38 19.85 -5.57
C ARG A 64 19.74 19.38 -6.98
N ASP A 65 20.96 18.92 -7.15
CA ASP A 65 21.44 18.31 -8.38
C ASP A 65 21.44 16.78 -8.20
N PRO A 66 20.73 16.02 -9.06
CA PRO A 66 20.61 14.56 -8.93
C PRO A 66 21.92 13.80 -9.13
N ASP A 67 22.97 14.45 -9.65
CA ASP A 67 24.29 13.83 -9.86
C ASP A 67 25.14 13.77 -8.58
N TYR A 68 24.75 14.48 -7.51
CA TYR A 68 25.46 14.51 -6.24
C TYR A 68 24.78 13.65 -5.17
N ASP A 69 25.53 13.24 -4.14
CA ASP A 69 24.98 12.60 -2.94
C ASP A 69 24.72 13.65 -1.85
N VAL A 70 23.81 13.36 -0.92
CA VAL A 70 23.53 14.15 0.29
C VAL A 70 24.79 14.32 1.16
N PHE A 71 25.77 13.43 1.01
CA PHE A 71 27.02 13.46 1.77
C PHE A 71 28.16 14.21 1.06
N ASP A 72 27.95 14.71 -0.16
CA ASP A 72 28.98 15.46 -0.88
C ASP A 72 29.10 16.88 -0.33
N ASP A 73 30.34 17.31 -0.03
CA ASP A 73 30.63 18.63 0.54
C ASP A 73 30.26 19.80 -0.41
N GLU A 74 30.15 19.52 -1.71
CA GLU A 74 29.79 20.50 -2.75
C GLU A 74 28.29 20.50 -3.09
N ALA A 75 27.51 19.56 -2.54
CA ALA A 75 26.08 19.45 -2.82
C ALA A 75 25.26 20.50 -2.07
N GLU A 76 24.40 21.21 -2.79
CA GLU A 76 23.34 22.01 -2.18
C GLU A 76 22.21 21.06 -1.77
N ILE A 77 21.96 20.97 -0.46
CA ILE A 77 20.95 20.06 0.11
C ILE A 77 19.68 20.86 0.41
N ASP A 78 18.58 20.45 -0.21
CA ASP A 78 17.26 21.02 0.01
C ASP A 78 16.28 19.97 0.53
N TYR A 79 15.10 20.43 0.97
CA TYR A 79 14.00 19.53 1.27
C TYR A 79 13.35 19.06 -0.04
N LEU A 80 13.03 17.77 -0.15
CA LEU A 80 12.36 17.20 -1.32
C LEU A 80 11.07 17.95 -1.66
N LEU A 81 10.28 18.30 -0.64
CA LEU A 81 9.06 19.07 -0.80
C LEU A 81 9.29 20.50 -1.33
N ALA A 82 10.48 21.08 -1.16
CA ALA A 82 10.81 22.38 -1.75
C ALA A 82 11.04 22.23 -3.26
N ILE A 83 11.88 21.26 -3.66
CA ILE A 83 12.18 20.98 -5.08
C ILE A 83 10.90 20.65 -5.85
N LEU A 84 10.05 19.77 -5.30
CA LEU A 84 8.78 19.41 -5.94
C LEU A 84 7.83 20.60 -6.10
N LYS A 85 7.92 21.63 -5.25
CA LYS A 85 7.08 22.84 -5.38
C LYS A 85 7.63 23.82 -6.40
N GLU A 86 8.95 23.94 -6.48
CA GLU A 86 9.59 24.80 -7.48
C GLU A 86 9.30 24.26 -8.87
N ASP A 87 9.52 22.97 -9.08
CA ASP A 87 9.26 22.26 -10.33
C ASP A 87 7.78 22.36 -10.75
N TYR A 88 6.86 22.01 -9.85
CA TYR A 88 5.43 22.12 -10.12
C TYR A 88 4.97 23.58 -10.38
N ALA A 89 5.64 24.58 -9.83
CA ALA A 89 5.22 25.97 -9.99
C ALA A 89 5.40 26.48 -11.43
N ASP A 90 6.35 25.92 -12.17
CA ASP A 90 6.71 26.35 -13.50
C ASP A 90 5.66 25.89 -14.53
N ASP A 91 5.46 24.57 -14.63
CA ASP A 91 4.62 23.97 -15.68
C ASP A 91 3.36 23.24 -15.16
N GLN A 92 3.09 23.28 -13.85
CA GLN A 92 1.96 22.58 -13.20
C GLN A 92 2.01 21.05 -13.35
N GLU A 93 3.19 20.53 -13.63
CA GLU A 93 3.52 19.12 -13.70
C GLU A 93 4.82 18.89 -12.92
N ILE A 94 5.03 17.66 -12.44
CA ILE A 94 6.33 17.28 -11.87
C ILE A 94 7.17 16.68 -13.00
N ASP A 95 8.39 17.12 -13.18
CA ASP A 95 9.29 16.62 -14.22
C ASP A 95 9.77 15.19 -13.94
N LEU A 96 10.24 14.52 -15.00
CA LEU A 96 10.64 13.11 -14.94
C LEU A 96 11.76 12.85 -13.92
N ILE A 97 12.70 13.78 -13.78
CA ILE A 97 13.84 13.64 -12.86
C ILE A 97 13.34 13.69 -11.41
N GLU A 98 12.53 14.67 -11.08
CA GLU A 98 11.94 14.92 -9.77
C GLU A 98 11.00 13.77 -9.38
N ARG A 99 10.22 13.24 -10.34
CA ARG A 99 9.43 12.02 -10.15
C ARG A 99 10.31 10.83 -9.77
N LYS A 100 11.46 10.66 -10.44
CA LYS A 100 12.40 9.59 -10.12
C LYS A 100 13.02 9.77 -8.73
N VAL A 101 13.44 10.98 -8.37
CA VAL A 101 13.99 11.30 -7.05
C VAL A 101 12.97 11.03 -5.94
N LEU A 102 11.72 11.46 -6.14
CA LEU A 102 10.61 11.18 -5.23
C LEU A 102 10.34 9.67 -5.12
N GLY A 103 10.29 8.96 -6.25
CA GLY A 103 10.14 7.50 -6.28
C GLY A 103 11.25 6.75 -5.53
N LYS A 104 12.52 7.11 -5.77
CA LYS A 104 13.69 6.56 -5.05
C LYS A 104 13.59 6.83 -3.55
N THR A 105 13.18 8.04 -3.16
CA THR A 105 13.03 8.43 -1.76
C THR A 105 11.93 7.62 -1.08
N ILE A 106 10.78 7.47 -1.73
CA ILE A 106 9.67 6.63 -1.25
C ILE A 106 10.17 5.19 -1.06
N LEU A 107 10.80 4.60 -2.08
CA LEU A 107 11.32 3.23 -2.00
C LEU A 107 12.33 3.06 -0.87
N SER A 108 13.27 3.99 -0.71
CA SER A 108 14.27 3.91 0.36
C SER A 108 13.63 3.94 1.74
N ILE A 109 12.63 4.81 1.96
CA ILE A 109 11.94 4.95 3.25
C ILE A 109 11.04 3.74 3.52
N MET A 110 10.43 3.19 2.48
CA MET A 110 9.51 2.06 2.58
C MET A 110 10.22 0.70 2.57
N SER A 111 11.51 0.64 2.21
CA SER A 111 12.32 -0.58 2.16
C SER A 111 12.21 -1.49 3.39
N PRO A 112 12.10 -1.01 4.65
CA PRO A 112 12.01 -1.91 5.80
C PRO A 112 10.71 -2.74 5.84
N VAL A 113 9.70 -2.35 5.07
CA VAL A 113 8.37 -3.00 5.04
C VAL A 113 7.94 -3.41 3.63
N GLY A 114 8.72 -3.05 2.60
CA GLY A 114 8.38 -3.26 1.18
C GLY A 114 8.05 -4.71 0.85
N ASP A 115 8.78 -5.66 1.43
CA ASP A 115 8.56 -7.10 1.19
C ASP A 115 7.23 -7.65 1.75
N THR A 116 6.59 -6.89 2.64
CA THR A 116 5.40 -7.33 3.38
C THR A 116 4.14 -6.53 3.05
N PHE A 117 4.31 -5.32 2.50
CA PHE A 117 3.21 -4.42 2.22
C PHE A 117 3.33 -3.86 0.81
N ASP A 118 2.22 -3.91 0.10
CA ASP A 118 2.00 -3.09 -1.06
C ASP A 118 1.58 -1.69 -0.62
N TYR A 119 1.87 -0.68 -1.44
CA TYR A 119 1.50 0.68 -1.11
C TYR A 119 1.30 1.59 -2.32
N ILE A 120 0.51 2.64 -2.09
CA ILE A 120 0.30 3.74 -3.03
C ILE A 120 0.61 5.05 -2.35
N PHE A 121 1.38 5.88 -3.05
CA PHE A 121 1.62 7.26 -2.69
C PHE A 121 0.99 8.17 -3.74
N THR A 122 0.14 9.10 -3.31
CA THR A 122 -0.50 10.07 -4.21
C THR A 122 -0.36 11.49 -3.73
N ILE A 123 -0.20 12.43 -4.66
CA ILE A 123 -0.38 13.87 -4.43
C ILE A 123 -1.61 14.29 -5.25
N GLN A 124 -2.60 14.91 -4.61
CA GLN A 124 -3.82 15.36 -5.25
C GLN A 124 -4.14 16.82 -4.90
N THR A 125 -4.64 17.59 -5.87
CA THR A 125 -5.05 18.97 -5.64
C THR A 125 -6.40 19.04 -4.93
N SER A 126 -6.52 19.97 -3.98
CA SER A 126 -7.79 20.26 -3.31
C SER A 126 -8.45 21.46 -4.00
N GLY A 127 -9.54 21.27 -4.75
CA GLY A 127 -10.18 22.37 -5.45
C GLY A 127 -11.28 21.98 -6.44
N GLU A 128 -11.60 22.91 -7.36
CA GLU A 128 -12.67 22.74 -8.36
C GLU A 128 -12.28 21.79 -9.51
N SER A 129 -11.00 21.67 -9.87
CA SER A 129 -10.55 20.74 -10.91
C SER A 129 -10.20 19.34 -10.41
N LYS A 130 -9.91 19.15 -9.11
CA LYS A 130 -9.43 17.92 -8.46
C LYS A 130 -8.64 17.01 -9.41
N GLU A 131 -7.33 17.15 -9.38
CA GLU A 131 -6.42 16.41 -10.25
C GLU A 131 -5.38 15.66 -9.41
N PHE A 132 -4.89 14.54 -9.93
CA PHE A 132 -3.72 13.87 -9.38
C PHE A 132 -2.49 14.59 -9.91
N VAL A 133 -1.59 14.99 -9.03
CA VAL A 133 -0.30 15.60 -9.39
C VAL A 133 0.79 14.54 -9.48
N TYR A 134 0.65 13.44 -8.74
CA TYR A 134 1.62 12.36 -8.73
C TYR A 134 0.99 11.09 -8.18
N ILE A 135 1.30 9.95 -8.79
CA ILE A 135 0.91 8.64 -8.30
C ILE A 135 2.08 7.68 -8.47
N PHE A 136 2.45 7.06 -7.37
CA PHE A 136 3.43 5.98 -7.30
C PHE A 136 2.79 4.75 -6.67
N ILE A 137 2.99 3.60 -7.29
CA ILE A 137 2.42 2.32 -6.84
C ILE A 137 3.55 1.32 -6.70
N HIS A 138 3.64 0.68 -5.53
CA HIS A 138 4.48 -0.48 -5.29
C HIS A 138 3.57 -1.68 -5.03
N ILE A 139 3.73 -2.73 -5.83
CA ILE A 139 2.88 -3.91 -5.74
C ILE A 139 3.69 -5.19 -5.90
N THR A 140 3.30 -6.21 -5.16
CA THR A 140 3.86 -7.55 -5.24
C THR A 140 3.49 -8.21 -6.57
N ASN A 141 4.48 -8.85 -7.19
CA ASN A 141 4.30 -9.61 -8.41
C ASN A 141 3.83 -11.04 -8.11
N PHE A 142 2.54 -11.30 -8.32
CA PHE A 142 1.97 -12.63 -8.10
C PHE A 142 2.02 -13.46 -9.39
N THR A 143 2.64 -14.63 -9.33
CA THR A 143 2.65 -15.60 -10.45
C THR A 143 1.61 -16.70 -10.24
N LYS A 144 1.03 -17.15 -11.35
CA LYS A 144 0.05 -18.23 -11.33
C LYS A 144 0.74 -19.58 -11.46
N GLU A 145 0.75 -20.36 -10.38
CA GLU A 145 1.27 -21.72 -10.43
C GLU A 145 0.18 -22.77 -10.63
N ARG A 146 0.42 -23.66 -11.59
CA ARG A 146 -0.46 -24.82 -11.81
C ARG A 146 0.01 -26.00 -10.97
N ALA A 147 -0.68 -26.27 -9.88
CA ALA A 147 -0.40 -27.45 -9.07
C ALA A 147 -0.68 -28.74 -9.88
N ASN A 148 0.36 -29.52 -10.16
CA ASN A 148 0.30 -30.83 -10.86
C ASN A 148 -0.33 -31.98 -10.04
N LEU A 149 -1.22 -31.66 -9.10
CA LEU A 149 -1.95 -32.66 -8.33
C LEU A 149 -3.35 -32.87 -8.91
N VAL A 150 -3.82 -34.12 -8.85
CA VAL A 150 -5.04 -34.70 -9.45
C VAL A 150 -6.35 -33.90 -9.19
N LEU A 151 -6.31 -32.88 -8.33
CA LEU A 151 -7.36 -31.88 -8.12
C LEU A 151 -6.96 -30.60 -8.86
N ALA A 152 -7.23 -30.51 -10.17
CA ALA A 152 -6.91 -29.36 -11.02
C ALA A 152 -7.55 -28.06 -10.50
N ARG A 153 -6.87 -27.38 -9.58
CA ARG A 153 -7.14 -26.01 -9.15
C ARG A 153 -5.87 -25.23 -9.38
N ASP A 154 -6.02 -24.10 -10.04
CA ASP A 154 -4.96 -23.11 -10.15
C ASP A 154 -4.79 -22.46 -8.77
N PHE A 155 -3.55 -22.25 -8.33
CA PHE A 155 -3.23 -21.50 -7.13
C PHE A 155 -2.25 -20.38 -7.51
N TYR A 156 -2.40 -19.21 -6.90
CA TYR A 156 -1.42 -18.14 -7.08
C TYR A 156 -0.37 -18.29 -5.98
N THR A 157 0.89 -18.25 -6.37
CA THR A 157 2.04 -18.23 -5.49
C THR A 157 2.71 -16.87 -5.60
N TYR A 158 3.38 -16.47 -4.53
CA TYR A 158 4.31 -15.36 -4.63
C TYR A 158 5.46 -15.80 -5.51
N SER A 159 5.73 -15.06 -6.59
CA SER A 159 7.00 -15.17 -7.29
C SER A 159 8.03 -14.38 -6.51
N ALA A 160 8.57 -14.98 -5.45
CA ALA A 160 10.01 -14.98 -5.36
C ALA A 160 10.41 -16.24 -6.10
N GLU A 161 10.74 -16.13 -7.40
CA GLU A 161 11.29 -17.30 -8.09
C GLU A 161 12.47 -17.81 -7.27
N ASP A 162 12.36 -19.04 -6.73
CA ASP A 162 13.48 -19.85 -6.25
C ASP A 162 14.42 -20.24 -7.43
N ASP A 163 14.44 -19.47 -8.52
CA ASP A 163 15.39 -19.59 -9.62
C ASP A 163 16.61 -18.71 -9.29
N PRO A 164 17.79 -19.31 -9.05
CA PRO A 164 19.02 -18.57 -8.77
C PRO A 164 19.51 -17.70 -9.94
N ASN A 165 18.80 -17.64 -11.07
CA ASN A 165 19.12 -16.80 -12.23
C ASN A 165 18.14 -15.64 -12.45
N THR A 166 17.04 -15.57 -11.71
CA THR A 166 16.11 -14.42 -11.78
C THR A 166 16.68 -13.32 -10.89
N PRO A 167 16.88 -12.08 -11.41
CA PRO A 167 17.36 -10.97 -10.59
C PRO A 167 16.46 -10.81 -9.35
N GLU A 168 17.03 -10.48 -8.19
CA GLU A 168 16.28 -10.23 -6.92
C GLU A 168 15.15 -9.19 -7.09
N ASP A 169 15.17 -8.42 -8.17
CA ASP A 169 14.29 -7.30 -8.51
C ASP A 169 12.90 -7.67 -9.09
N GLU A 170 12.52 -8.95 -9.19
CA GLU A 170 11.21 -9.33 -9.80
C GLU A 170 10.07 -9.60 -8.80
N THR A 171 10.34 -9.56 -7.49
CA THR A 171 9.34 -9.82 -6.44
C THR A 171 8.26 -8.75 -6.36
N HIS A 172 8.62 -7.51 -6.68
CA HIS A 172 7.73 -6.35 -6.65
C HIS A 172 7.89 -5.54 -7.93
N VAL A 173 6.81 -4.91 -8.35
CA VAL A 173 6.78 -4.00 -9.49
C VAL A 173 6.40 -2.61 -9.02
N ASN A 174 7.18 -1.63 -9.45
CA ASN A 174 6.94 -0.23 -9.20
C ASN A 174 6.32 0.39 -10.44
N TYR A 175 5.29 1.22 -10.27
CA TYR A 175 4.62 1.92 -11.35
C TYR A 175 4.56 3.42 -11.09
N PHE A 176 4.78 4.19 -12.15
CA PHE A 176 4.47 5.60 -12.23
C PHE A 176 3.24 5.77 -13.12
N CYS A 177 2.17 6.36 -12.59
CA CYS A 177 0.95 6.57 -13.37
C CYS A 177 0.95 7.97 -13.98
N SER A 178 0.74 8.05 -15.30
CA SER A 178 0.56 9.32 -15.99
C SER A 178 -0.74 9.99 -15.55
N ILE A 179 -0.63 11.29 -15.33
CA ILE A 179 -1.70 12.19 -14.90
C ILE A 179 -2.68 12.48 -16.04
N ASP A 180 -2.31 12.17 -17.29
CA ASP A 180 -3.12 12.41 -18.50
C ASP A 180 -4.41 11.58 -18.57
N SER A 181 -4.58 10.61 -17.66
CA SER A 181 -5.79 9.81 -17.56
C SER A 181 -6.93 10.61 -16.90
N GLU A 182 -8.17 10.46 -17.39
CA GLU A 182 -9.32 11.17 -16.81
C GLU A 182 -9.41 10.92 -15.29
N TYR A 183 -9.29 11.98 -14.48
CA TYR A 183 -9.30 11.89 -13.00
C TYR A 183 -10.41 10.99 -12.45
N ASN A 184 -11.61 11.07 -13.03
CA ASN A 184 -12.75 10.26 -12.60
C ASN A 184 -12.55 8.76 -12.85
N ASN A 185 -11.91 8.38 -13.96
CA ASN A 185 -11.59 7.00 -14.25
C ASN A 185 -10.55 6.48 -13.26
N LEU A 186 -9.44 7.21 -13.10
CA LEU A 186 -8.37 6.80 -12.20
C LEU A 186 -8.82 6.72 -10.73
N LYS A 187 -9.66 7.67 -10.31
CA LYS A 187 -10.30 7.63 -8.99
C LYS A 187 -11.21 6.42 -8.81
N SER A 188 -11.99 6.06 -9.83
CA SER A 188 -12.84 4.87 -9.82
C SER A 188 -11.99 3.60 -9.68
N LEU A 189 -10.88 3.52 -10.44
CA LEU A 189 -9.92 2.43 -10.40
C LEU A 189 -9.25 2.30 -9.02
N LEU A 190 -8.79 3.40 -8.43
CA LEU A 190 -8.25 3.44 -7.07
C LEU A 190 -9.29 3.06 -6.02
N THR A 191 -10.56 3.47 -6.20
CA THR A 191 -11.64 3.09 -5.29
C THR A 191 -11.92 1.59 -5.36
N ARG A 192 -11.94 1.02 -6.57
CA ARG A 192 -12.09 -0.42 -6.79
C ARG A 192 -10.92 -1.20 -6.18
N LEU A 193 -9.71 -0.68 -6.34
CA LEU A 193 -8.51 -1.23 -5.71
C LEU A 193 -8.68 -1.28 -4.19
N ARG A 194 -8.97 -0.14 -3.54
CA ARG A 194 -9.18 -0.07 -2.09
C ARG A 194 -10.27 -1.04 -1.60
N ALA A 195 -11.31 -1.29 -2.39
CA ALA A 195 -12.36 -2.26 -2.06
C ALA A 195 -11.87 -3.72 -2.13
N ASN A 196 -10.86 -4.01 -2.95
CA ASN A 196 -10.38 -5.36 -3.23
C ASN A 196 -9.16 -5.78 -2.41
N VAL A 197 -8.35 -4.83 -1.93
CA VAL A 197 -7.13 -5.11 -1.15
C VAL A 197 -7.35 -5.47 0.32
N GLY A 198 -8.60 -5.34 0.81
CA GLY A 198 -8.91 -5.64 2.21
C GLY A 198 -8.57 -4.48 3.14
N PRO A 199 -8.15 -4.74 4.40
CA PRO A 199 -7.80 -3.70 5.35
C PRO A 199 -6.63 -2.84 4.85
N THR A 200 -6.80 -1.52 4.90
CA THR A 200 -5.78 -0.56 4.50
C THR A 200 -5.43 0.35 5.67
N SER A 201 -4.15 0.72 5.78
CA SER A 201 -3.69 1.81 6.65
C SER A 201 -3.36 3.02 5.81
N GLU A 202 -4.00 4.16 6.09
CA GLU A 202 -3.86 5.40 5.34
C GLU A 202 -3.30 6.50 6.24
N ALA A 203 -2.28 7.19 5.74
CA ALA A 203 -1.78 8.43 6.30
C ALA A 203 -1.97 9.55 5.28
N SER A 204 -2.48 10.68 5.74
CA SER A 204 -2.76 11.85 4.90
C SER A 204 -2.14 13.09 5.51
N ALA A 205 -1.55 13.94 4.67
CA ALA A 205 -0.99 15.22 5.08
C ALA A 205 -1.40 16.32 4.10
N PRO A 206 -1.95 17.46 4.58
CA PRO A 206 -2.15 18.62 3.74
C PRO A 206 -0.80 19.28 3.43
N ILE A 207 -0.58 19.60 2.16
CA ILE A 207 0.56 20.38 1.69
C ILE A 207 0.06 21.61 0.93
N LYS A 208 0.96 22.56 0.69
CA LYS A 208 0.68 23.73 -0.16
C LYS A 208 1.59 23.69 -1.36
N LEU A 209 0.98 23.69 -2.54
CA LEU A 209 1.68 23.82 -3.82
C LEU A 209 1.60 25.27 -4.30
N ILE A 210 2.52 25.61 -5.20
CA ILE A 210 2.62 26.95 -5.79
C ILE A 210 2.34 26.80 -7.28
N ARG A 211 1.67 27.78 -7.87
CA ARG A 211 1.49 27.86 -9.33
C ARG A 211 1.53 29.31 -9.79
N ASN A 212 1.96 29.53 -11.02
CA ASN A 212 1.80 30.81 -11.69
C ASN A 212 0.30 31.10 -11.96
N GLN A 213 -0.19 32.29 -11.59
CA GLN A 213 -1.53 32.72 -11.98
C GLN A 213 -1.60 32.98 -13.48
N PHE A 214 -2.68 32.53 -14.11
CA PHE A 214 -2.86 32.70 -15.55
C PHE A 214 -2.88 34.19 -15.94
N GLY A 215 -1.83 34.64 -16.65
CA GLY A 215 -1.72 36.01 -17.15
C GLY A 215 -1.15 37.05 -16.17
N SER A 216 -0.61 36.64 -15.01
CA SER A 216 0.22 37.49 -14.15
C SER A 216 1.51 36.76 -13.76
N ASN A 217 2.54 37.51 -13.36
CA ASN A 217 3.76 36.94 -12.76
C ASN A 217 3.59 36.70 -11.25
N ASP A 218 2.35 36.68 -10.75
CA ASP A 218 2.06 36.47 -9.34
C ASP A 218 1.91 34.98 -9.05
N LEU A 219 2.57 34.53 -7.98
CA LEU A 219 2.49 33.16 -7.48
C LEU A 219 1.27 32.99 -6.58
N ASP A 220 0.45 31.99 -6.86
CA ASP A 220 -0.68 31.57 -6.03
C ASP A 220 -0.33 30.31 -5.24
N ASN A 221 -0.72 30.28 -3.97
CA ASN A 221 -0.60 29.09 -3.13
C ASN A 221 -1.95 28.41 -3.07
N PHE A 222 -1.99 27.11 -3.35
CA PHE A 222 -3.21 26.33 -3.24
C PHE A 222 -2.98 25.05 -2.42
N ASP A 223 -4.06 24.53 -1.86
CA ASP A 223 -4.00 23.36 -0.99
C ASP A 223 -3.97 22.07 -1.84
N ALA A 224 -3.11 21.15 -1.44
CA ALA A 224 -3.04 19.79 -1.97
C ALA A 224 -2.96 18.80 -0.80
N GLN A 225 -3.23 17.54 -1.09
CA GLN A 225 -3.21 16.46 -0.12
C GLN A 225 -2.27 15.38 -0.60
N VAL A 226 -1.41 14.92 0.30
CA VAL A 226 -0.54 13.77 0.08
C VAL A 226 -1.08 12.61 0.89
N ASP A 227 -1.24 11.46 0.24
CA ASP A 227 -1.75 10.25 0.85
C ASP A 227 -0.75 9.11 0.65
N LEU A 228 -0.48 8.36 1.72
CA LEU A 228 0.23 7.09 1.69
C LEU A 228 -0.70 6.01 2.21
N ILE A 229 -0.95 5.00 1.39
CA ILE A 229 -1.90 3.93 1.67
C ILE A 229 -1.16 2.61 1.57
N LEU A 230 -1.28 1.81 2.61
CA LEU A 230 -0.57 0.54 2.80
C LEU A 230 -1.58 -0.58 3.00
N TRP A 231 -1.29 -1.75 2.46
CA TRP A 231 -2.04 -2.97 2.72
C TRP A 231 -1.12 -4.18 2.68
N ASP A 232 -1.55 -5.27 3.32
CA ASP A 232 -0.77 -6.50 3.33
C ASP A 232 -0.63 -7.01 1.89
N ALA A 233 0.61 -7.32 1.49
CA ALA A 233 0.93 -7.91 0.19
C ALA A 233 0.39 -9.34 0.10
N VAL A 234 -0.93 -9.52 -0.03
CA VAL A 234 -1.59 -10.83 -0.06
C VAL A 234 -2.52 -10.95 -1.25
N TRP A 235 -2.35 -12.02 -2.02
CA TRP A 235 -3.30 -12.37 -3.06
C TRP A 235 -4.62 -12.82 -2.43
N LEU A 236 -5.66 -11.99 -2.55
CA LEU A 236 -6.94 -12.25 -1.87
C LEU A 236 -7.93 -13.12 -2.66
N GLY A 237 -7.70 -13.42 -3.95
CA GLY A 237 -8.45 -14.44 -4.71
C GLY A 237 -10.00 -14.37 -4.73
N THR A 238 -10.62 -15.48 -5.15
CA THR A 238 -11.73 -15.65 -6.13
C THR A 238 -13.21 -15.37 -5.73
N THR A 239 -13.60 -14.12 -5.48
CA THR A 239 -14.99 -13.69 -5.81
C THR A 239 -14.95 -12.94 -7.14
N GLU A 240 -15.97 -13.06 -7.99
CA GLU A 240 -16.04 -12.36 -9.29
C GLU A 240 -15.72 -10.85 -9.18
N ASP A 241 -16.02 -10.25 -8.02
CA ASP A 241 -15.72 -8.85 -7.67
C ASP A 241 -14.23 -8.60 -7.29
N ARG A 242 -13.54 -9.63 -6.76
CA ARG A 242 -12.12 -9.62 -6.33
C ARG A 242 -11.15 -10.21 -7.36
N THR A 243 -11.67 -10.85 -8.42
CA THR A 243 -10.87 -11.44 -9.52
C THR A 243 -10.42 -10.42 -10.57
N THR A 244 -10.94 -9.20 -10.54
CA THR A 244 -10.34 -8.10 -11.30
C THR A 244 -9.08 -7.69 -10.56
N GLY A 245 -7.92 -8.11 -11.09
CA GLY A 245 -6.61 -7.90 -10.52
C GLY A 245 -6.37 -6.43 -10.14
N LEU A 246 -5.56 -6.23 -9.10
CA LEU A 246 -5.22 -4.90 -8.58
C LEU A 246 -4.80 -3.92 -9.70
N LEU A 247 -4.19 -4.41 -10.78
CA LEU A 247 -3.84 -3.64 -11.99
C LEU A 247 -4.27 -4.31 -13.31
N TYR A 248 -5.02 -5.42 -13.26
CA TYR A 248 -5.31 -6.26 -14.42
C TYR A 248 -6.79 -6.61 -14.50
N VAL A 249 -7.35 -6.69 -15.71
CA VAL A 249 -8.79 -6.94 -15.89
C VAL A 249 -9.15 -8.41 -15.61
N ASP A 250 -8.33 -9.37 -16.07
CA ASP A 250 -8.65 -10.80 -16.01
C ASP A 250 -7.48 -11.70 -15.54
N ASP A 251 -6.21 -11.36 -15.82
CA ASP A 251 -5.03 -12.20 -15.52
C ASP A 251 -3.78 -11.32 -15.28
N PRO A 252 -2.97 -11.55 -14.22
CA PRO A 252 -1.67 -10.88 -14.06
C PRO A 252 -0.67 -11.14 -15.20
N GLU A 253 -0.82 -12.23 -15.96
CA GLU A 253 0.00 -12.53 -17.16
C GLU A 253 -0.54 -11.85 -18.44
N SER A 254 -1.74 -11.26 -18.38
CA SER A 254 -2.32 -10.49 -19.48
C SER A 254 -1.67 -9.09 -19.54
N ILE A 255 -0.52 -9.02 -20.22
CA ILE A 255 0.23 -7.78 -20.51
C ILE A 255 -0.62 -6.71 -21.23
N GLU A 256 -1.75 -7.08 -21.84
CA GLU A 256 -2.53 -6.20 -22.71
C GLU A 256 -3.46 -5.19 -22.00
N ASN A 257 -3.59 -5.17 -20.66
CA ASN A 257 -4.64 -4.34 -20.01
C ASN A 257 -4.27 -3.67 -18.66
N ILE A 258 -3.10 -3.04 -18.54
CA ILE A 258 -2.90 -2.02 -17.48
C ILE A 258 -3.45 -0.68 -18.02
N ASP A 259 -4.78 -0.54 -18.07
CA ASP A 259 -5.49 0.67 -18.56
C ASP A 259 -5.52 1.81 -17.52
N TRP A 260 -4.44 1.96 -16.76
CA TRP A 260 -4.29 3.03 -15.76
C TRP A 260 -3.38 4.15 -16.27
N GLY A 261 -2.84 4.02 -17.49
CA GLY A 261 -1.83 4.93 -18.03
C GLY A 261 -0.52 4.88 -17.22
N CYS A 262 -0.23 3.76 -16.55
CA CYS A 262 0.97 3.62 -15.73
C CYS A 262 2.08 2.92 -16.50
N GLU A 263 3.27 3.48 -16.38
CA GLU A 263 4.50 2.91 -16.90
C GLU A 263 5.22 2.19 -15.76
N LYS A 264 5.78 1.01 -16.05
CA LYS A 264 6.67 0.34 -15.11
C LYS A 264 7.84 1.29 -14.85
N ALA A 265 8.15 1.52 -13.59
CA ALA A 265 9.39 2.17 -13.21
C ALA A 265 10.53 1.20 -13.53
N GLU A 266 10.93 1.14 -14.81
CA GLU A 266 12.17 0.47 -15.20
C GLU A 266 13.28 1.11 -14.35
N LEU A 267 13.92 0.26 -13.54
CA LEU A 267 14.87 0.61 -12.50
C LEU A 267 15.80 1.72 -13.00
N PHE A 268 15.63 2.92 -12.44
CA PHE A 268 16.60 3.66 -11.62
C PHE A 268 18.12 3.53 -11.83
N ASP A 269 18.58 2.98 -12.95
CA ASP A 269 19.98 3.05 -13.40
C ASP A 269 20.35 4.49 -13.80
#